data_AF-A0A9R0PY07-F1
#
_entry.id   AF-A0A9R0PY07-F1
#
_cell.length_a   1.000
_cell.length_b   1.000
_cell.length_c   1.000
_cell.angle_alpha   90.00
_cell.angle_beta   90.00
_cell.angle_gamma   90.00
#
_symmetry.space_group_name_H-M   'P 1'
#
loop_
_entity.id
_entity.type
_entity.pdbx_description
1 polymer ?
#
loop_
_entity_poly.entity_id
_entity_poly.type
_entity_poly.pdbx_seq_one_letter_code
_entity_poly.pdbx_strand_id
1 'polypeptide(L)'
;MAANKVVVLMAFMAAALSSVSNAAGLQYSFYNSSCPKAEDTVRNVVQGMIRSDPTIGAAFVRLFFHDCFVRGCDASILLNPTANKPETEKTTIPLRGYEAVNKIKDAVEAVCPGVVSCADILAFAARDSTCTLGGFTFHMPSGRLDGFQSIADEVFQGIPSPAFQLQDSLTASPPRASTPRT
;
A
#
# COMPACT_ATOMS: atom_id res chain seq x y z
N MET A 1 27.01 37.09 -28.21
CA MET A 1 27.45 36.54 -26.89
C MET A 1 26.29 36.30 -25.90
N ALA A 2 25.16 37.01 -25.99
CA ALA A 2 24.01 36.78 -25.10
C ALA A 2 23.23 35.48 -25.40
N ALA A 3 23.03 35.14 -26.68
CA ALA A 3 22.31 33.93 -27.09
C ALA A 3 22.96 32.63 -26.58
N ASN A 4 24.29 32.57 -26.54
CA ASN A 4 25.02 31.39 -26.07
C ASN A 4 24.85 31.17 -24.55
N LYS A 5 24.66 32.25 -23.77
CA LYS A 5 24.40 32.17 -22.33
C LYS A 5 22.97 31.68 -22.04
N VAL A 6 22.00 32.11 -22.85
CA VAL A 6 20.58 31.68 -22.73
C VAL A 6 20.41 30.20 -23.07
N VAL A 7 21.09 29.72 -24.12
CA VAL A 7 21.07 28.30 -24.50
C VAL A 7 21.69 27.41 -23.41
N VAL A 8 22.79 27.86 -22.80
CA VAL A 8 23.43 27.13 -21.68
C VAL A 8 22.51 27.10 -20.44
N LEU A 9 21.86 28.22 -20.09
CA LEU A 9 20.91 28.29 -18.97
C LEU A 9 19.67 27.39 -19.18
N MET A 10 19.12 27.35 -20.40
CA MET A 10 18.01 26.46 -20.77
C MET A 10 18.42 24.98 -20.70
N ALA A 11 19.63 24.63 -21.14
CA ALA A 11 20.16 23.28 -21.08
C ALA A 11 20.41 22.81 -19.63
N PHE A 12 20.88 23.69 -18.74
CA PHE A 12 21.02 23.39 -17.31
C PHE A 12 19.67 23.19 -16.61
N MET A 13 18.64 23.96 -16.97
CA MET A 13 17.28 23.78 -16.43
C MET A 13 16.64 22.49 -16.94
N ALA A 14 16.82 22.12 -18.21
CA ALA A 14 16.34 20.87 -18.78
C ALA A 14 17.05 19.63 -18.19
N ALA A 15 18.35 19.73 -17.88
CA ALA A 15 19.12 18.68 -17.20
C ALA A 15 18.68 18.50 -15.72
N ALA A 16 18.22 19.56 -15.06
CA ALA A 16 17.68 19.50 -13.70
C ALA A 16 16.28 18.86 -13.63
N LEU A 17 15.51 18.88 -14.73
CA LEU A 17 14.19 18.21 -14.82
C LEU A 17 14.27 16.74 -15.25
N SER A 18 15.43 16.24 -15.70
CA SER A 18 15.59 14.87 -16.23
C SER A 18 16.02 13.85 -15.17
N SER A 19 16.06 14.21 -13.90
CA SER A 19 16.52 13.37 -12.79
C SER A 19 15.43 13.05 -11.75
N VAL A 20 14.17 12.87 -12.19
CA VAL A 20 13.13 12.27 -11.34
C VAL A 20 12.37 11.19 -12.12
N SER A 21 13.07 10.12 -12.43
CA SER A 21 12.48 8.84 -12.76
C SER A 21 13.20 7.74 -12.01
N ASN A 22 13.10 7.80 -10.67
CA ASN A 22 13.32 6.60 -9.86
C ASN A 22 12.13 5.67 -10.10
N ALA A 23 12.18 4.89 -11.17
CA ALA A 23 11.56 3.55 -11.17
C ALA A 23 12.40 2.62 -10.28
N ALA A 24 12.81 3.10 -9.10
CA ALA A 24 13.42 2.27 -8.10
C ALA A 24 12.29 1.36 -7.59
N GLY A 25 12.40 0.07 -7.85
CA GLY A 25 11.47 -0.91 -7.30
C GLY A 25 11.41 -0.82 -5.77
N LEU A 26 10.48 -1.54 -5.15
CA LEU A 26 10.35 -1.55 -3.70
C LEU A 26 11.66 -1.98 -3.03
N GLN A 27 12.02 -1.33 -1.93
CA GLN A 27 13.28 -1.55 -1.21
C GLN A 27 13.02 -1.85 0.26
N TYR A 28 13.88 -2.66 0.85
CA TYR A 28 13.93 -2.76 2.30
C TYR A 28 14.46 -1.46 2.91
N SER A 29 13.92 -1.07 4.06
CA SER A 29 14.36 0.13 4.79
C SER A 29 14.24 1.44 3.99
N PHE A 30 13.24 1.53 3.09
CA PHE A 30 13.01 2.72 2.24
C PHE A 30 12.90 4.03 3.05
N TYR A 31 12.30 3.98 4.24
CA TYR A 31 12.09 5.13 5.11
C TYR A 31 13.24 5.42 6.09
N ASN A 32 14.36 4.71 6.03
CA ASN A 32 15.41 4.79 7.06
C ASN A 32 16.06 6.18 7.19
N SER A 33 16.01 7.01 6.15
CA SER A 33 16.49 8.39 6.19
C SER A 33 15.37 9.42 6.36
N SER A 34 14.20 9.19 5.76
CA SER A 34 13.09 10.16 5.73
C SER A 34 12.14 10.04 6.91
N CYS A 35 11.91 8.82 7.40
CA CYS A 35 11.14 8.55 8.62
C CYS A 35 11.66 7.29 9.33
N PRO A 36 12.78 7.38 10.07
CA PRO A 36 13.43 6.22 10.68
C PRO A 36 12.53 5.44 11.65
N LYS A 37 11.50 6.09 12.21
CA LYS A 37 10.55 5.51 13.16
C LYS A 37 9.27 4.97 12.52
N ALA A 38 9.14 4.99 11.19
CA ALA A 38 7.91 4.60 10.50
C ALA A 38 7.46 3.17 10.86
N GLU A 39 8.32 2.17 10.61
CA GLU A 39 7.99 0.76 10.85
C GLU A 39 7.73 0.47 12.33
N ASP A 40 8.52 1.04 13.24
CA ASP A 40 8.34 0.87 14.68
C ASP A 40 7.03 1.48 15.17
N THR A 41 6.66 2.64 14.65
CA THR A 41 5.39 3.31 14.99
C THR A 41 4.21 2.45 14.55
N VAL A 42 4.22 1.97 13.31
CA VAL A 42 3.18 1.06 12.80
C VAL A 42 3.11 -0.22 13.65
N ARG A 43 4.26 -0.86 13.90
CA ARG A 43 4.37 -2.09 14.70
C ARG A 43 3.76 -1.93 16.09
N ASN A 44 4.10 -0.85 16.78
CA ASN A 44 3.62 -0.62 18.14
C ASN A 44 2.11 -0.40 18.19
N VAL A 45 1.56 0.38 17.26
CA VAL A 45 0.12 0.63 17.17
C VAL A 45 -0.63 -0.66 16.84
N VAL A 46 -0.16 -1.41 15.84
CA VAL A 46 -0.77 -2.68 15.41
C VAL A 46 -0.75 -3.71 16.54
N GLN A 47 0.38 -3.87 17.24
CA GLN A 47 0.44 -4.75 18.41
C GLN A 47 -0.51 -4.32 19.52
N GLY A 48 -0.64 -3.02 19.78
CA GLY A 48 -1.62 -2.49 20.73
C GLY A 48 -3.05 -2.87 20.36
N MET A 49 -3.42 -2.71 19.08
CA MET A 49 -4.73 -3.10 18.57
C MET A 49 -4.97 -4.60 18.67
N ILE A 50 -3.99 -5.44 18.33
CA ILE A 50 -4.09 -6.90 18.42
C ILE A 50 -4.25 -7.37 19.87
N ARG A 51 -3.56 -6.73 20.83
CA ARG A 51 -3.74 -7.04 22.26
C ARG A 51 -5.17 -6.76 22.73
N SER A 52 -5.79 -5.70 22.20
CA SER A 52 -7.18 -5.36 22.52
C SER A 52 -8.19 -6.25 21.80
N ASP A 53 -7.91 -6.59 20.54
CA ASP A 53 -8.75 -7.45 19.71
C ASP A 53 -7.88 -8.23 18.70
N PRO A 54 -7.59 -9.52 18.95
CA PRO A 54 -6.75 -10.31 18.07
C PRO A 54 -7.27 -10.44 16.63
N THR A 55 -8.59 -10.30 16.42
CA THR A 55 -9.21 -10.46 15.10
C THR A 55 -8.89 -9.31 14.15
N ILE A 56 -8.42 -8.17 14.66
CA ILE A 56 -7.98 -7.04 13.82
C ILE A 56 -6.76 -7.40 12.97
N GLY A 57 -5.90 -8.30 13.46
CA GLY A 57 -4.72 -8.73 12.71
C GLY A 57 -5.11 -9.44 11.40
N ALA A 58 -6.12 -10.32 11.46
CA ALA A 58 -6.66 -10.96 10.27
C ALA A 58 -7.33 -9.94 9.31
N ALA A 59 -7.96 -8.91 9.87
CA ALA A 59 -8.56 -7.84 9.07
C ALA A 59 -7.50 -7.05 8.28
N PHE A 60 -6.35 -6.71 8.88
CA PHE A 60 -5.25 -6.04 8.16
C PHE A 60 -4.67 -6.89 7.04
N VAL A 61 -4.48 -8.19 7.28
CA VAL A 61 -3.98 -9.11 6.24
C VAL A 61 -4.96 -9.17 5.06
N ARG A 62 -6.26 -9.29 5.34
CA ARG A 62 -7.30 -9.29 4.30
C ARG A 62 -7.36 -7.97 3.56
N LEU A 63 -7.26 -6.84 4.27
CA LEU A 63 -7.31 -5.52 3.66
C LEU A 63 -6.14 -5.29 2.70
N PHE A 64 -4.92 -5.69 3.09
CA PHE A 64 -3.74 -5.65 2.22
C PHE A 64 -3.86 -6.58 1.01
N PHE A 65 -4.44 -7.78 1.19
CA PHE A 65 -4.73 -8.68 0.08
C PHE A 65 -5.67 -8.03 -0.95
N HIS A 66 -6.77 -7.44 -0.47
CA HIS A 66 -7.76 -6.80 -1.35
C HIS A 66 -7.19 -5.57 -2.07
N ASP A 67 -6.34 -4.78 -1.40
CA ASP A 67 -5.59 -3.69 -2.03
C ASP A 67 -4.74 -4.22 -3.19
N CYS A 68 -3.87 -5.20 -2.92
CA CYS A 68 -2.93 -5.69 -3.93
C CYS A 68 -3.58 -6.41 -5.13
N PHE A 69 -4.77 -6.98 -4.97
CA PHE A 69 -5.47 -7.69 -6.05
C PHE A 69 -6.33 -6.76 -6.93
N VAL A 70 -6.57 -5.52 -6.50
CA VAL A 70 -7.31 -4.52 -7.27
C VAL A 70 -6.34 -3.39 -7.63
N ARG A 71 -5.97 -3.26 -8.90
CA ARG A 71 -5.00 -2.25 -9.40
C ARG A 71 -3.58 -2.30 -8.80
N GLY A 72 -3.29 -3.24 -7.90
CA GLY A 72 -1.99 -3.35 -7.22
C GLY A 72 -2.02 -2.67 -5.85
N CYS A 73 -0.93 -2.80 -5.09
CA CYS A 73 -0.88 -2.31 -3.72
C CYS A 73 -0.70 -0.77 -3.68
N ASP A 74 -1.77 -0.01 -3.90
CA ASP A 74 -1.77 1.44 -4.02
C ASP A 74 -2.72 2.14 -3.03
N ALA A 75 -3.25 1.44 -2.02
CA ALA A 75 -4.23 1.97 -1.07
C ALA A 75 -5.55 2.51 -1.68
N SER A 76 -5.86 2.18 -2.94
CA SER A 76 -7.13 2.54 -3.58
C SER A 76 -8.34 2.06 -2.78
N ILE A 77 -8.24 0.89 -2.14
CA ILE A 77 -9.27 0.31 -1.27
C ILE A 77 -9.66 1.20 -0.07
N LEU A 78 -8.79 2.13 0.33
CA LEU A 78 -9.03 3.02 1.47
C LEU A 78 -9.85 4.26 1.10
N LEU A 79 -9.90 4.61 -0.18
CA LEU A 79 -10.58 5.82 -0.67
C LEU A 79 -12.08 5.77 -0.36
N ASN A 80 -12.59 6.88 0.17
CA ASN A 80 -14.01 7.01 0.47
C ASN A 80 -14.80 7.45 -0.78
N PRO A 81 -16.06 7.02 -0.92
CA PRO A 81 -16.93 7.52 -1.98
C PRO A 81 -17.15 9.03 -1.82
N THR A 82 -17.29 9.72 -2.95
CA THR A 82 -17.62 11.15 -3.02
C THR A 82 -18.88 11.35 -3.85
N ALA A 83 -19.49 12.54 -3.79
CA ALA A 83 -20.68 12.84 -4.61
C ALA A 83 -20.45 12.62 -6.12
N ASN A 84 -19.23 12.86 -6.59
CA ASN A 84 -18.85 12.68 -8.00
C ASN A 84 -18.37 11.26 -8.33
N LYS A 85 -18.01 10.47 -7.32
CA LYS A 85 -17.53 9.08 -7.44
C LYS A 85 -18.11 8.23 -6.30
N PRO A 86 -19.40 7.89 -6.37
CA PRO A 86 -20.07 7.15 -5.30
C PRO A 86 -19.70 5.67 -5.28
N GLU A 87 -19.29 5.11 -6.43
CA GLU A 87 -18.98 3.69 -6.60
C GLU A 87 -17.49 3.44 -6.45
N THR A 88 -17.08 3.05 -5.23
CA THR A 88 -15.70 2.74 -4.85
C THR A 88 -15.57 1.28 -4.45
N GLU A 89 -14.35 0.76 -4.39
CA GLU A 89 -14.11 -0.61 -3.92
C GLU A 89 -14.64 -0.82 -2.50
N LYS A 90 -14.49 0.21 -1.67
CA LYS A 90 -14.95 0.25 -0.27
C LYS A 90 -16.46 0.11 -0.12
N THR A 91 -17.24 0.64 -1.06
CA THR A 91 -18.71 0.49 -1.06
C THR A 91 -19.16 -0.87 -1.58
N THR A 92 -18.36 -1.50 -2.45
CA THR A 92 -18.67 -2.80 -3.07
C THR A 92 -18.39 -3.96 -2.13
N ILE A 93 -17.21 -3.95 -1.48
CA ILE A 93 -16.84 -4.95 -0.47
C ILE A 93 -16.43 -4.21 0.80
N PRO A 94 -17.36 -3.97 1.73
CA PRO A 94 -17.03 -3.34 2.99
C PRO A 94 -16.18 -4.30 3.83
N LEU A 95 -14.90 -3.97 3.95
CA LEU A 95 -13.97 -4.69 4.82
C LEU A 95 -13.90 -4.06 6.21
N ARG A 96 -13.39 -4.84 7.15
CA ARG A 96 -13.06 -4.35 8.49
C ARG A 96 -11.64 -3.78 8.49
N GLY A 97 -11.38 -2.78 9.33
CA GLY A 97 -10.03 -2.29 9.61
C GLY A 97 -9.73 -0.89 9.07
N TYR A 98 -10.63 -0.28 8.28
CA TYR A 98 -10.41 1.07 7.74
C TYR A 98 -10.13 2.12 8.81
N GLU A 99 -10.93 2.16 9.89
CA GLU A 99 -10.71 3.10 10.99
C GLU A 99 -9.39 2.82 11.74
N ALA A 100 -9.02 1.54 11.84
CA ALA A 100 -7.76 1.16 12.48
C ALA A 100 -6.55 1.60 11.63
N VAL A 101 -6.63 1.51 10.30
CA VAL A 101 -5.61 2.05 9.38
C VAL A 101 -5.49 3.56 9.54
N ASN A 102 -6.61 4.29 9.66
CA ASN A 102 -6.57 5.73 9.91
C ASN A 102 -5.83 6.06 11.22
N LYS A 103 -6.10 5.32 12.31
CA LYS A 103 -5.38 5.52 13.59
C LYS A 103 -3.87 5.25 13.47
N ILE A 104 -3.48 4.25 12.67
CA ILE A 104 -2.06 3.99 12.38
C ILE A 104 -1.47 5.16 11.58
N LYS A 105 -2.18 5.62 10.54
CA LYS A 105 -1.77 6.76 9.72
C LYS A 105 -1.59 8.01 10.58
N ASP A 106 -2.55 8.34 11.43
CA ASP A 106 -2.47 9.50 12.34
C ASP A 106 -1.24 9.43 13.26
N ALA A 107 -0.93 8.24 13.80
CA ALA A 107 0.25 8.04 14.62
C ALA A 107 1.56 8.23 13.83
N VAL A 108 1.59 7.76 12.58
CA VAL A 108 2.75 7.94 11.69
C VAL A 108 2.91 9.40 11.26
N GLU A 109 1.82 10.08 10.91
CA GLU A 109 1.81 11.50 10.52
C GLU A 109 2.25 12.40 11.69
N ALA A 110 1.94 12.03 12.93
CA ALA A 110 2.45 12.73 14.11
C ALA A 110 3.98 12.63 14.27
N VAL A 111 4.62 11.63 13.65
CA VAL A 111 6.07 11.41 13.69
C VAL A 111 6.76 12.00 12.46
N CYS A 112 6.20 11.80 11.27
CA CYS A 112 6.78 12.23 10.01
C CYS A 112 5.69 12.62 8.98
N PRO A 113 5.23 13.88 9.01
CA PRO A 113 4.13 14.35 8.18
C PRO A 113 4.40 14.17 6.68
N GLY A 114 3.47 13.56 5.95
CA GLY A 114 3.47 13.46 4.50
C GLY A 114 4.56 12.55 3.90
N VAL A 115 5.21 11.71 4.71
CA VAL A 115 6.33 10.87 4.25
C VAL A 115 5.91 9.46 3.88
N VAL A 116 5.11 8.81 4.73
CA VAL A 116 4.79 7.38 4.59
C VAL A 116 3.45 7.21 3.89
N SER A 117 3.40 6.40 2.83
CA SER A 117 2.17 6.15 2.08
C SER A 117 1.19 5.28 2.86
N CYS A 118 -0.10 5.43 2.58
CA CYS A 118 -1.12 4.54 3.12
C CYS A 118 -0.93 3.10 2.62
N ALA A 119 -0.44 2.94 1.38
CA ALA A 119 -0.14 1.64 0.79
C ALA A 119 0.94 0.89 1.58
N ASP A 120 2.02 1.56 2.00
CA ASP A 120 3.04 0.95 2.85
C ASP A 120 2.57 0.73 4.29
N ILE A 121 1.69 1.58 4.82
CA ILE A 121 1.04 1.33 6.12
C ILE A 121 0.23 0.04 6.10
N LEU A 122 -0.53 -0.25 5.02
CA LEU A 122 -1.23 -1.52 4.87
C LEU A 122 -0.28 -2.71 4.83
N ALA A 123 0.80 -2.60 4.06
CA ALA A 123 1.82 -3.64 3.94
C ALA A 123 2.49 -3.93 5.30
N PHE A 124 2.90 -2.89 6.03
CA PHE A 124 3.47 -3.02 7.37
C PHE A 124 2.46 -3.57 8.37
N ALA A 125 1.21 -3.11 8.38
CA ALA A 125 0.18 -3.63 9.27
C ALA A 125 -0.10 -5.11 9.05
N ALA A 126 -0.16 -5.57 7.79
CA ALA A 126 -0.32 -6.98 7.46
C ALA A 126 0.89 -7.81 7.91
N ARG A 127 2.12 -7.32 7.69
CA ARG A 127 3.36 -7.95 8.16
C ARG A 127 3.41 -8.05 9.68
N ASP A 128 3.08 -6.97 10.37
CA ASP A 128 3.12 -6.88 11.82
C ASP A 128 2.08 -7.79 12.46
N SER A 129 0.90 -7.89 11.83
CA SER A 129 -0.16 -8.81 12.25
C SER A 129 0.22 -10.26 12.10
N THR A 130 0.76 -10.65 10.94
CA THR A 130 1.23 -12.02 10.68
C THR A 130 2.40 -12.39 11.59
N CYS A 131 3.35 -11.48 11.81
CA CYS A 131 4.45 -11.74 12.73
C CYS A 131 3.96 -11.93 14.17
N THR A 132 3.04 -11.07 14.62
CA THR A 132 2.55 -11.09 16.01
C THR A 132 1.68 -12.32 16.30
N LEU A 133 0.81 -12.70 15.37
CA LEU A 133 -0.12 -13.82 15.55
C LEU A 133 0.49 -15.18 15.14
N GLY A 134 1.42 -15.17 14.17
CA GLY A 134 2.02 -16.39 13.61
C GLY A 134 3.36 -16.79 14.23
N GLY A 135 4.01 -15.91 15.00
CA GLY A 135 5.25 -16.24 15.71
C GLY A 135 6.52 -16.33 14.83
N PHE A 136 6.52 -15.69 13.66
CA PHE A 136 7.68 -15.60 12.77
C PHE A 136 7.97 -14.14 12.38
N THR A 137 9.09 -13.89 11.71
CA THR A 137 9.47 -12.54 11.26
C THR A 137 9.92 -12.55 9.81
N PHE A 138 9.55 -11.52 9.07
CA PHE A 138 10.04 -11.28 7.71
C PHE A 138 10.10 -9.77 7.43
N HIS A 139 10.95 -9.39 6.47
CA HIS A 139 11.07 -8.01 6.03
C HIS A 139 9.99 -7.69 4.99
N MET A 140 9.46 -6.47 5.04
CA MET A 140 8.49 -5.96 4.06
C MET A 140 9.16 -4.88 3.22
N PRO A 141 9.33 -5.06 1.90
CA PRO A 141 9.83 -3.99 1.06
C PRO A 141 8.79 -2.86 0.97
N SER A 142 9.26 -1.62 0.88
CA SER A 142 8.45 -0.39 0.90
C SER A 142 8.91 0.60 -0.19
N GLY A 143 8.23 1.72 -0.29
CA GLY A 143 8.30 2.67 -1.41
C GLY A 143 7.05 2.65 -2.29
N ARG A 144 5.92 2.11 -1.82
CA ARG A 144 4.64 2.17 -2.54
C ARG A 144 4.10 3.59 -2.50
N LEU A 145 3.34 3.96 -3.53
CA LEU A 145 2.66 5.25 -3.61
C LEU A 145 1.15 5.05 -3.52
N ASP A 146 0.45 6.06 -3.01
CA ASP A 146 -1.01 6.04 -2.91
C ASP A 146 -1.64 6.38 -4.27
N GLY A 147 -2.62 5.57 -4.68
CA GLY A 147 -3.45 5.76 -5.85
C GLY A 147 -4.51 6.83 -5.64
N PHE A 148 -5.01 7.38 -6.76
CA PHE A 148 -6.02 8.45 -6.76
C PHE A 148 -7.38 8.02 -7.30
N GLN A 149 -7.55 6.72 -7.56
CA GLN A 149 -8.76 6.17 -8.16
C GLN A 149 -9.13 4.87 -7.45
N SER A 150 -10.42 4.73 -7.16
CA SER A 150 -11.02 3.49 -6.68
C SER A 150 -12.30 3.27 -7.47
N ILE A 151 -12.47 2.07 -8.04
CA ILE A 151 -13.54 1.74 -8.96
C ILE A 151 -14.19 0.44 -8.52
N ALA A 152 -15.50 0.47 -8.26
CA ALA A 152 -16.28 -0.67 -7.79
C ALA A 152 -16.12 -1.93 -8.66
N ASP A 153 -16.16 -1.78 -9.99
CA ASP A 153 -16.14 -2.90 -10.93
C ASP A 153 -14.81 -3.65 -10.99
N GLU A 154 -13.70 -2.99 -10.64
CA GLU A 154 -12.37 -3.61 -10.66
C GLU A 154 -12.25 -4.68 -9.56
N VAL A 155 -13.06 -4.59 -8.50
CA VAL A 155 -13.11 -5.59 -7.43
C VAL A 155 -13.54 -6.96 -7.94
N PHE A 156 -14.58 -7.01 -8.78
CA PHE A 156 -15.12 -8.28 -9.29
C PHE A 156 -14.21 -8.96 -10.31
N GLN A 157 -13.29 -8.20 -10.90
CA GLN A 157 -12.30 -8.70 -11.85
C GLN A 157 -11.03 -9.19 -11.14
N GLY A 158 -10.63 -8.50 -10.07
CA GLY A 158 -9.40 -8.77 -9.34
C GLY A 158 -9.53 -9.85 -8.26
N ILE A 159 -10.67 -9.95 -7.56
CA ILE A 159 -10.78 -10.79 -6.36
C ILE A 159 -11.31 -12.19 -6.68
N PRO A 160 -10.57 -13.27 -6.35
CA PRO A 160 -11.07 -14.63 -6.46
C PRO A 160 -12.31 -14.88 -5.59
N SER A 161 -13.36 -15.47 -6.17
CA SER A 161 -14.56 -15.83 -5.41
C SER A 161 -14.30 -17.07 -4.54
N PRO A 162 -14.87 -17.14 -3.33
CA PRO A 162 -14.85 -18.36 -2.53
C PRO A 162 -15.49 -19.58 -3.21
N ALA A 163 -16.33 -19.36 -4.23
CA ALA A 163 -16.97 -20.40 -5.01
C ALA A 163 -16.16 -20.86 -6.24
N PHE A 164 -14.98 -20.26 -6.48
CA PHE A 164 -14.11 -20.65 -7.60
C PHE A 164 -13.63 -22.09 -7.46
N GLN A 165 -13.57 -22.79 -8.59
CA GLN A 165 -12.84 -24.05 -8.65
C GLN A 165 -11.34 -23.77 -8.63
N LEU A 166 -10.54 -24.82 -8.42
CA LEU A 166 -9.08 -24.68 -8.35
C LEU A 166 -8.51 -23.99 -9.59
N GLN A 167 -9.00 -24.35 -10.77
CA GLN A 167 -8.51 -23.79 -12.03
C GLN A 167 -8.78 -22.28 -12.15
N ASP A 168 -9.98 -21.84 -11.73
CA ASP A 168 -10.37 -20.43 -11.78
C ASP A 168 -9.52 -19.60 -10.80
N SER A 169 -9.19 -20.18 -9.64
CA SER A 169 -8.32 -19.55 -8.64
C SER A 169 -6.89 -19.36 -9.15
N LEU A 170 -6.37 -20.32 -9.94
CA LEU A 170 -5.07 -20.20 -10.58
C LEU A 170 -5.05 -19.13 -11.67
N THR A 171 -6.14 -18.97 -12.42
CA THR A 171 -6.25 -17.93 -13.46
C THR A 171 -6.45 -16.52 -12.90
N ALA A 172 -7.18 -16.38 -11.80
CA ALA A 172 -7.40 -15.09 -11.13
C ALA A 172 -6.16 -14.61 -10.36
N SER A 173 -5.22 -15.51 -10.10
CA SER A 173 -3.99 -15.20 -9.38
C SER A 173 -3.01 -14.39 -10.25
N PRO A 174 -2.39 -13.31 -9.75
CA PRO A 174 -1.47 -12.51 -10.55
C PRO A 174 -0.29 -13.36 -11.05
N PRO A 175 0.11 -13.21 -12.33
CA PRO A 175 0.94 -14.17 -13.06
C PRO A 175 2.38 -14.32 -12.51
N ARG A 176 2.81 -13.47 -11.57
CA ARG A 176 4.15 -13.49 -10.98
C ARG A 176 4.22 -13.87 -9.50
N ALA A 177 3.09 -14.01 -8.81
CA ALA A 177 3.08 -14.18 -7.34
C ALA A 177 2.63 -15.58 -6.86
N SER A 178 2.08 -16.41 -7.75
CA SER A 178 1.21 -17.51 -7.31
C SER A 178 1.30 -18.73 -8.21
N THR A 179 2.53 -19.20 -8.48
CA THR A 179 2.70 -20.56 -9.02
C THR A 179 2.33 -21.58 -7.94
N PRO A 180 1.57 -22.64 -8.28
CA PRO A 180 1.33 -23.73 -7.34
C PRO A 180 2.67 -24.30 -6.85
N ARG A 181 2.87 -24.34 -5.53
CA ARG A 181 3.99 -25.09 -4.95
C ARG A 181 3.60 -26.57 -4.98
N THR A 182 4.24 -27.31 -5.88
CA THR A 182 4.19 -28.79 -5.95
C THR A 182 5.01 -29.40 -4.83
#